data_AF-A0AAP1AI37-F1
#
_entry.id   AF-A0AAP1AI37-F1
#
_cell.length_a   1.000
_cell.length_b   1.000
_cell.length_c   1.000
_cell.angle_alpha   90.00
_cell.angle_beta   90.00
_cell.angle_gamma   90.00
#
_symmetry.space_group_name_H-M   'P 1'
#
loop_
_entity.id
_entity.type
_entity.pdbx_description
1 polymer ?
#
loop_
_entity_poly.entity_id
_entity_poly.type
_entity_poly.pdbx_seq_one_letter_code
_entity_poly.pdbx_strand_id
1 'polypeptide(L)'
;MNKFLIIVILGCLLLGCGKTEQEKLNDERQKLDLQVQKIVRDVLKDGDTAKFRNQWELCGEVNAKNSFGAYTGFQRYIITKEKIYFENDYNSDPTSIAAFNQVWNSDCK
;
A
#
# COMPACT_ATOMS: atom_id res chain seq x y z
N MET A 1 17.57 -44.73 30.40
CA MET A 1 16.55 -44.09 29.53
C MET A 1 16.70 -42.56 29.39
N ASN A 2 17.86 -41.95 29.73
CA ASN A 2 18.02 -40.48 29.70
C ASN A 2 18.85 -39.91 28.52
N LYS A 3 19.43 -40.75 27.66
CA LYS A 3 20.28 -40.26 26.55
C LYS A 3 19.47 -39.96 25.28
N PHE A 4 18.41 -40.73 25.04
CA PHE A 4 17.52 -40.53 23.88
C PHE A 4 16.63 -39.29 24.01
N LEU A 5 16.26 -38.90 25.24
CA LEU A 5 15.44 -37.71 25.49
C LEU A 5 16.19 -36.40 25.14
N ILE A 6 17.51 -36.36 25.34
CA ILE A 6 18.34 -35.17 25.07
C ILE A 6 18.54 -34.97 23.56
N ILE A 7 18.62 -36.06 22.78
CA ILE A 7 18.84 -36.00 21.33
C ILE A 7 17.61 -35.45 20.59
N VAL A 8 16.40 -35.74 21.09
CA VAL A 8 15.14 -35.22 20.51
C VAL A 8 14.97 -33.72 20.74
N ILE A 9 15.40 -33.22 21.91
CA ILE A 9 15.31 -31.78 22.25
C ILE A 9 16.32 -30.95 21.42
N LEU A 10 17.49 -31.50 21.12
CA LEU A 10 18.50 -30.82 20.27
C LEU A 10 18.11 -30.84 18.77
N GLY A 11 17.36 -31.86 18.33
CA GLY A 11 16.86 -31.96 16.95
C GLY A 11 15.78 -30.92 16.60
N CYS A 12 14.97 -30.49 17.57
CA CYS A 12 13.95 -29.45 17.36
C CYS A 12 14.52 -28.03 17.24
N LEU A 13 15.77 -27.80 17.64
CA LEU A 13 16.43 -26.48 17.56
C LEU A 13 17.00 -26.15 16.17
N LEU A 14 16.99 -27.10 15.23
CA LEU A 14 17.56 -26.94 13.88
C LEU A 14 16.50 -26.82 12.77
N LEU A 15 15.20 -26.78 13.11
CA LEU A 15 14.15 -26.40 12.16
C LEU A 15 14.16 -24.86 12.02
N GLY A 16 14.97 -24.44 11.04
CA GLY A 16 15.40 -23.09 10.74
C GLY A 16 14.37 -21.99 10.92
N CYS A 17 14.83 -20.93 11.57
CA CYS A 17 14.26 -19.59 11.58
C CYS A 17 14.43 -18.98 10.17
N GLY A 18 13.48 -19.22 9.27
CA GLY A 18 13.50 -18.68 7.91
C GLY A 18 12.09 -18.34 7.44
N LYS A 19 11.92 -17.14 6.86
CA LYS A 19 10.64 -16.73 6.28
C LYS A 19 10.32 -17.61 5.06
N THR A 20 9.07 -18.07 5.00
CA THR A 20 8.49 -18.72 3.83
C THR A 20 8.49 -17.77 2.64
N GLU A 21 8.38 -18.30 1.42
CA GLU A 21 8.28 -17.49 0.20
C GLU A 21 7.08 -16.54 0.26
N GLN A 22 5.94 -17.01 0.76
CA GLN A 22 4.75 -16.18 0.94
C GLN A 22 4.98 -15.02 1.91
N GLU A 23 5.68 -15.26 3.02
CA GLU A 23 6.02 -14.20 3.98
C GLU A 23 6.95 -13.17 3.34
N LYS A 24 7.93 -13.59 2.52
CA LYS A 24 8.80 -12.66 1.78
C LYS A 24 8.01 -11.79 0.81
N LEU A 25 7.10 -12.40 0.04
CA LEU A 25 6.23 -11.66 -0.89
C LEU A 25 5.32 -10.67 -0.15
N ASN A 26 4.81 -11.06 1.02
CA ASN A 26 4.00 -10.16 1.86
C ASN A 26 4.84 -9.01 2.44
N ASP A 27 6.07 -9.27 2.88
CA ASP A 27 7.00 -8.23 3.34
C ASP A 27 7.33 -7.24 2.21
N GLU A 28 7.58 -7.75 1.00
CA GLU A 28 7.88 -6.95 -0.19
C GLU A 28 6.69 -6.07 -0.56
N ARG A 29 5.48 -6.64 -0.56
CA ARG A 29 4.24 -5.88 -0.75
C ARG A 29 4.08 -4.80 0.31
N GLN A 30 4.23 -5.14 1.59
CA GLN A 30 4.11 -4.16 2.68
C GLN A 30 5.15 -3.04 2.54
N LYS A 31 6.37 -3.37 2.14
CA LYS A 31 7.43 -2.38 1.91
C LYS A 31 7.09 -1.47 0.73
N LEU A 32 6.56 -2.03 -0.36
CA LEU A 32 6.08 -1.26 -1.50
C LEU A 32 4.93 -0.31 -1.09
N ASP A 33 3.94 -0.83 -0.35
CA ASP A 33 2.81 -0.05 0.16
C ASP A 33 3.31 1.16 0.98
N LEU A 34 4.26 0.95 1.89
CA LEU A 34 4.84 2.03 2.69
C LEU A 34 5.56 3.08 1.84
N GLN A 35 6.28 2.65 0.80
CA GLN A 35 6.98 3.57 -0.11
C GLN A 35 6.00 4.40 -0.95
N VAL A 36 4.98 3.74 -1.50
CA VAL A 36 3.92 4.39 -2.29
C VAL A 36 3.16 5.39 -1.43
N GLN A 37 2.73 4.97 -0.23
CA GLN A 37 2.03 5.87 0.69
C GLN A 37 2.89 7.05 1.09
N LYS A 38 4.20 6.85 1.33
CA LYS A 38 5.11 7.97 1.63
C LYS A 38 5.11 9.00 0.50
N ILE A 39 5.23 8.57 -0.75
CA ILE A 39 5.22 9.46 -1.92
C ILE A 39 3.90 10.26 -1.99
N VAL A 40 2.76 9.62 -1.71
CA VAL A 40 1.46 10.31 -1.67
C VAL A 40 1.37 11.29 -0.50
N ARG A 41 1.86 10.93 0.69
CA ARG A 41 1.88 11.84 1.86
C ARG A 41 2.62 13.13 1.55
N ASP A 42 3.77 13.02 0.87
CA ASP A 42 4.67 14.15 0.58
C ASP A 42 4.02 15.25 -0.29
N VAL A 43 2.91 14.95 -0.99
CA VAL A 43 2.18 15.95 -1.83
C VAL A 43 0.85 16.43 -1.25
N LEU A 44 0.36 15.81 -0.17
CA LEU A 44 -0.91 16.14 0.45
C LEU A 44 -0.79 17.35 1.38
N LYS A 45 -1.89 18.09 1.55
CA LYS A 45 -1.94 19.23 2.49
C LYS A 45 -1.67 18.83 3.94
N ASP A 46 -2.21 17.68 4.34
CA ASP A 46 -1.97 17.04 5.65
C ASP A 46 -1.64 15.56 5.42
N GLY A 47 -0.42 15.32 4.92
CA GLY A 47 0.08 13.97 4.63
C GLY A 47 0.31 13.13 5.88
N ASP A 48 0.71 13.75 6.99
CA ASP A 48 1.04 13.04 8.24
C ASP A 48 -0.18 12.33 8.84
N THR A 49 -1.37 12.94 8.72
CA THR A 49 -2.61 12.33 9.21
C THR A 49 -3.41 11.60 8.12
N ALA A 50 -2.88 11.55 6.89
CA ALA A 50 -3.54 10.88 5.79
C ALA A 50 -3.81 9.40 6.08
N LYS A 51 -5.03 8.96 5.76
CA LYS A 51 -5.50 7.58 5.92
C LYS A 51 -5.51 6.91 4.56
N PHE A 52 -4.96 5.70 4.50
CA PHE A 52 -4.88 4.91 3.27
C PHE A 52 -5.73 3.65 3.40
N ARG A 53 -6.33 3.21 2.29
CA ARG A 53 -7.03 1.93 2.18
C ARG A 53 -7.00 1.43 0.73
N ASN A 54 -7.41 0.18 0.53
CA ASN A 54 -7.51 -0.44 -0.80
C ASN A 54 -6.21 -0.30 -1.62
N GLN A 55 -5.07 -0.50 -0.96
CA GLN A 55 -3.76 -0.41 -1.60
C GLN A 55 -3.57 -1.56 -2.58
N TRP A 56 -3.15 -1.23 -3.79
CA TRP A 56 -2.79 -2.19 -4.82
C TRP A 56 -1.62 -1.65 -5.64
N GLU A 57 -0.43 -2.16 -5.37
CA GLU A 57 0.81 -1.71 -6.03
C GLU A 57 0.93 -0.18 -6.01
N LEU A 58 0.88 0.47 -7.18
CA LEU A 58 1.01 1.93 -7.36
C LEU A 58 -0.32 2.68 -7.27
N CYS A 59 -1.42 2.00 -6.94
CA CYS A 59 -2.74 2.56 -6.80
C CYS A 59 -3.27 2.43 -5.38
N GLY A 60 -4.21 3.28 -5.00
CA GLY A 60 -4.95 3.11 -3.75
C GLY A 60 -5.95 4.23 -3.51
N GLU A 61 -6.49 4.26 -2.30
CA GLU A 61 -7.37 5.33 -1.84
C GLU A 61 -6.75 6.06 -0.66
N VAL A 62 -6.85 7.39 -0.69
CA VAL A 62 -6.34 8.25 0.38
C VAL A 62 -7.39 9.25 0.82
N ASN A 63 -7.48 9.47 2.13
CA ASN A 63 -8.26 10.55 2.73
C ASN A 63 -7.35 11.40 3.59
N ALA A 64 -7.23 12.67 3.22
CA ALA A 64 -6.40 13.66 3.91
C ALA A 64 -7.22 14.90 4.26
N LYS A 65 -6.74 15.65 5.24
CA LYS A 65 -7.37 16.92 5.61
C LYS A 65 -7.03 18.00 4.58
N ASN A 66 -7.99 18.89 4.34
CA ASN A 66 -7.78 20.11 3.56
C ASN A 66 -7.14 21.22 4.41
N SER A 67 -6.95 22.41 3.82
CA SER A 67 -6.38 23.58 4.51
C SER A 67 -7.19 24.08 5.72
N PHE A 68 -8.44 23.61 5.90
CA PHE A 68 -9.28 23.91 7.05
C PHE A 68 -9.22 22.81 8.13
N GLY A 69 -8.38 21.79 7.95
CA GLY A 69 -8.20 20.70 8.92
C GLY A 69 -9.27 19.60 8.87
N ALA A 70 -10.19 19.64 7.88
CA ALA A 70 -11.27 18.67 7.74
C ALA A 70 -10.92 17.60 6.69
N TYR A 71 -11.21 16.34 7.00
CA TYR A 71 -11.12 15.23 6.03
C TYR A 71 -12.17 15.44 4.91
N THR A 72 -11.75 15.26 3.67
CA THR A 72 -12.58 15.52 2.48
C THR A 72 -13.24 14.27 1.91
N GLY A 73 -12.90 13.10 2.43
CA GLY A 73 -13.35 11.81 1.91
C GLY A 73 -12.18 11.05 1.27
N PHE A 74 -12.37 9.75 1.07
CA PHE A 74 -11.40 8.96 0.32
C PHE A 74 -11.52 9.28 -1.16
N GLN A 75 -10.38 9.51 -1.80
CA GLN A 75 -10.25 9.62 -3.25
C GLN A 75 -9.22 8.61 -3.75
N ARG A 76 -9.40 8.15 -4.98
CA ARG A 76 -8.44 7.26 -5.64
C ARG A 76 -7.20 8.03 -6.08
N TYR A 77 -6.05 7.35 -6.04
CA TYR A 77 -4.81 7.86 -6.61
C TYR A 77 -4.10 6.79 -7.45
N ILE A 78 -3.36 7.24 -8.46
CA ILE A 78 -2.52 6.40 -9.34
C ILE A 78 -1.13 7.03 -9.40
N ILE A 79 -0.09 6.26 -9.09
CA ILE A 79 1.30 6.69 -9.25
C ILE A 79 1.85 6.16 -10.56
N THR A 80 2.49 7.05 -11.32
CA THR A 80 3.30 6.71 -12.50
C THR A 80 4.74 7.14 -12.26
N LYS A 81 5.64 6.83 -13.22
CA LYS A 81 7.02 7.32 -13.18
C LYS A 81 7.13 8.85 -13.21
N GLU A 82 6.10 9.52 -13.71
CA GLU A 82 6.13 10.97 -13.98
C GLU A 82 5.44 11.78 -12.88
N LYS A 83 4.26 11.34 -12.44
CA LYS A 83 3.46 12.04 -11.43
C LYS A 83 2.43 11.15 -10.74
N ILE A 84 1.80 11.74 -9.72
CA ILE A 84 0.64 11.21 -9.02
C ILE A 84 -0.62 11.83 -9.62
N TYR A 85 -1.61 11.00 -9.89
CA TYR A 85 -2.92 11.39 -10.39
C TYR A 85 -3.95 11.16 -9.29
N PHE A 86 -4.67 12.20 -8.86
CA PHE A 86 -5.79 12.07 -7.93
C PHE A 86 -7.11 12.15 -8.67
N GLU A 87 -8.06 11.27 -8.33
CA GLU A 87 -9.39 11.23 -8.95
C GLU A 87 -10.10 12.59 -8.97
N ASN A 88 -10.00 13.36 -7.88
CA ASN A 88 -10.68 14.65 -7.78
C ASN A 88 -10.14 15.70 -8.75
N ASP A 89 -8.90 15.58 -9.22
CA ASP A 89 -8.32 16.47 -10.24
C ASP A 89 -8.94 16.23 -11.63
N TYR A 90 -9.68 15.12 -11.79
CA TYR A 90 -10.31 14.69 -13.04
C TYR A 90 -11.83 14.76 -12.99
N ASN A 91 -12.43 15.40 -11.98
CA ASN A 91 -13.87 15.51 -11.80
C ASN A 91 -14.51 16.76 -12.46
N SER A 92 -13.81 17.42 -13.37
CA SER A 92 -14.29 18.64 -14.06
C SER A 92 -15.36 18.35 -15.11
N ASP A 93 -15.23 17.26 -15.86
CA ASP A 93 -16.11 16.93 -16.98
C ASP A 93 -16.18 15.41 -17.23
N PRO A 94 -17.18 14.92 -17.98
CA PRO A 94 -17.34 13.49 -18.22
C PRO A 94 -16.16 12.82 -18.92
N THR A 95 -15.44 13.55 -19.77
CA THR A 95 -14.30 13.01 -20.53
C THR A 95 -13.10 12.79 -19.61
N SER A 96 -12.77 13.74 -18.75
CA SER A 96 -11.70 13.59 -17.76
C SER A 96 -12.00 12.46 -16.77
N ILE A 97 -13.25 12.35 -16.30
CA ILE A 97 -13.72 11.28 -15.42
C ILE A 97 -13.54 9.90 -16.09
N ALA A 98 -13.96 9.79 -17.35
CA ALA A 98 -13.83 8.56 -18.12
C ALA A 98 -12.36 8.15 -18.31
N ALA A 99 -11.47 9.11 -18.60
CA ALA A 99 -10.04 8.86 -18.77
C ALA A 99 -9.40 8.30 -17.49
N PHE A 100 -9.67 8.91 -16.33
CA PHE A 100 -9.17 8.40 -15.04
C PHE A 100 -9.69 6.99 -14.77
N ASN A 101 -11.00 6.78 -14.98
CA ASN A 101 -11.64 5.48 -14.77
C ASN A 101 -11.09 4.38 -15.68
N GLN A 102 -10.74 4.71 -16.92
CA GLN A 102 -10.16 3.76 -17.86
C GLN A 102 -8.82 3.23 -17.32
N VAL A 103 -7.92 4.11 -16.88
CA VAL A 103 -6.62 3.71 -16.31
C VAL A 103 -6.84 2.92 -15.03
N TRP A 104 -7.68 3.41 -14.11
CA TRP A 104 -7.98 2.70 -12.87
C TRP A 104 -8.49 1.27 -13.09
N ASN A 105 -9.42 1.11 -14.04
CA ASN A 105 -10.01 -0.20 -14.31
C ASN A 105 -9.05 -1.17 -15.00
N SER A 106 -8.06 -0.66 -15.72
CA SER A 106 -7.03 -1.46 -16.40
C SER A 106 -5.92 -1.89 -15.45
N ASP A 107 -5.46 -0.97 -14.59
CA ASP A 107 -4.16 -1.13 -13.93
C ASP A 107 -4.25 -1.26 -12.39
N CYS A 108 -5.40 -0.96 -11.79
CA CYS A 108 -5.57 -0.86 -10.34
C CYS A 108 -6.58 -1.88 -9.75
N LYS A 109 -6.74 -3.05 -10.38
CA LYS A 109 -7.66 -4.12 -9.96
C LYS A 109 -7.01 -5.49 -9.98
#